data_AF-A0A1L9PGG5-F1
#
_entry.id   AF-A0A1L9PGG5-F1
#
_cell.length_a   1.000
_cell.length_b   1.000
_cell.length_c   1.000
_cell.angle_alpha   90.00
_cell.angle_beta   90.00
_cell.angle_gamma   90.00
#
_symmetry.space_group_name_H-M   'P 1'
#
loop_
_entity.id
_entity.type
_entity.pdbx_description
1 polymer ?
#
loop_
_entity_poly.entity_id
_entity_poly.type
_entity_poly.pdbx_seq_one_letter_code
_entity_poly.pdbx_strand_id
1 'polypeptide(L)'
;MTPADSESAYFNNYPPPKALPKHESLARSFIDYHVESSRRVVLVTSGGTTVPLENQTVRFIDNFSAGTRGATSAEYFLQQGYAVIFLHRQFSLLPYSRHYSHSTNCFLDFMDEAAPSDSANSDHGPIVVRNEYQDEMRDVLRKYRYAKQNNLLLLIPFTTVSEYLFELRMLAKCMNPLGPNALFYLAAAVSDFFIPRDRMAEHKIQSSEIPKEFSGPEEAVDADDIYTGGFEQKQATSSKKLVVNLDPVPKFLHQLVDGWSPEGSMIVSFKLETDPNLLVYKAQTALDTYSHHLVVGNLLSTRKWEVVFVTPDPPHERWIRVPKSHRSKSISGVEDQVGLAEAAKRSLGDDASVTPDGADSSKNEAVITTREGTEIESLIIPELVKLHSNMVEKFHKQ
;
A
#
# COMPACT_ATOMS: atom_id res chain seq x y z
N MET A 1 -9.31 -11.54 26.88
CA MET A 1 -8.80 -10.21 26.49
C MET A 1 -9.80 -9.57 25.56
N THR A 2 -10.12 -8.30 25.81
CA THR A 2 -10.78 -7.41 24.85
C THR A 2 -9.81 -7.02 23.72
N PRO A 3 -10.28 -6.42 22.61
CA PRO A 3 -9.40 -5.81 21.62
C PRO A 3 -8.51 -4.68 22.17
N ALA A 4 -8.89 -4.04 23.27
CA ALA A 4 -8.11 -2.98 23.93
C ALA A 4 -7.02 -3.56 24.84
N ASP A 5 -7.27 -4.69 25.49
CA ASP A 5 -6.26 -5.41 26.28
C ASP A 5 -5.12 -5.90 25.37
N SER A 6 -5.45 -6.42 24.18
CA SER A 6 -4.46 -6.92 23.21
C SER A 6 -3.74 -5.78 22.47
N GLU A 7 -4.39 -4.63 22.23
CA GLU A 7 -3.71 -3.41 21.80
C GLU A 7 -2.66 -2.97 22.84
N SER A 8 -3.08 -2.89 24.11
CA SER A 8 -2.23 -2.43 25.21
C SER A 8 -1.08 -3.39 25.46
N ALA A 9 -1.33 -4.70 25.44
CA ALA A 9 -0.29 -5.72 25.54
C ALA A 9 0.73 -5.62 24.39
N TYR A 10 0.31 -5.30 23.17
CA TYR A 10 1.24 -5.08 22.06
C TYR A 10 2.13 -3.86 22.32
N PHE A 11 1.57 -2.65 22.42
CA PHE A 11 2.39 -1.43 22.51
C PHE A 11 3.16 -1.27 23.83
N ASN A 12 2.87 -2.07 24.86
CA ASN A 12 3.67 -2.15 26.09
C ASN A 12 4.82 -3.16 25.99
N ASN A 13 4.65 -4.25 25.21
CA ASN A 13 5.66 -5.32 25.10
C ASN A 13 6.67 -5.09 23.96
N TYR A 14 6.29 -4.34 22.92
CA TYR A 14 7.21 -3.93 21.84
C TYR A 14 7.74 -2.51 22.09
N PRO A 15 9.05 -2.26 21.96
CA PRO A 15 9.59 -0.90 22.07
C PRO A 15 9.19 -0.04 20.85
N PRO A 16 8.95 1.27 21.02
CA PRO A 16 8.70 2.17 19.91
C PRO A 16 9.94 2.30 19.00
N PRO A 17 9.76 2.52 17.67
CA PRO A 17 10.86 2.80 16.75
C PRO A 17 11.67 4.02 17.16
N LYS A 18 13.00 3.97 17.00
CA LYS A 18 13.91 5.08 17.34
C LYS A 18 13.61 6.38 16.57
N ALA A 19 12.96 6.28 15.41
CA ALA A 19 12.58 7.42 14.58
C ALA A 19 11.24 8.06 14.97
N LEU A 20 10.39 7.37 15.74
CA LEU A 20 9.00 7.76 16.01
C LEU A 20 8.85 9.19 16.57
N PRO A 21 9.66 9.67 17.54
CA PRO A 21 9.53 11.04 18.04
C PRO A 21 9.87 12.12 17.01
N LYS A 22 10.76 11.80 16.06
CA LYS A 22 11.09 12.70 14.92
C LYS A 22 9.95 12.72 13.92
N HIS A 23 9.37 11.55 13.60
CA HIS A 23 8.22 11.46 12.72
C HIS A 23 6.98 12.14 13.32
N GLU A 24 6.77 12.03 14.63
CA GLU A 24 5.72 12.76 15.35
C GLU A 24 5.88 14.28 15.26
N SER A 25 7.09 14.81 15.51
CA SER A 25 7.37 16.24 15.39
C SER A 25 7.11 16.77 13.97
N LEU A 26 7.50 16.00 12.94
CA LEU A 26 7.24 16.33 11.54
C LEU A 26 5.74 16.25 11.19
N ALA A 27 5.05 15.22 11.70
CA ALA A 27 3.62 15.01 11.45
C ALA A 27 2.77 16.11 12.07
N ARG A 28 3.02 16.48 13.35
CA ARG A 28 2.34 17.59 14.02
C ARG A 28 2.52 18.89 13.25
N SER A 29 3.76 19.30 12.99
CA SER A 29 4.05 20.54 12.25
C SER A 29 3.43 20.58 10.85
N PHE A 30 3.28 19.44 10.18
CA PHE A 30 2.58 19.34 8.90
C PHE A 30 1.05 19.45 9.06
N ILE A 31 0.47 18.75 10.04
CA ILE A 31 -0.96 18.74 10.31
C ILE A 31 -1.44 20.11 10.77
N ASP A 32 -0.75 20.74 11.72
CA ASP A 32 -1.11 22.04 12.29
C ASP A 32 -1.22 23.12 11.18
N TYR A 33 -0.28 23.14 10.23
CA TYR A 33 -0.30 24.02 9.05
C TYR A 33 -1.50 23.79 8.11
N HIS A 34 -1.99 22.55 8.00
CA HIS A 34 -3.19 22.22 7.21
C HIS A 34 -4.49 22.44 7.98
N VAL A 35 -4.46 22.38 9.32
CA VAL A 35 -5.57 22.80 10.21
C VAL A 35 -5.78 24.32 10.10
N GLU A 36 -4.72 25.12 10.19
CA GLU A 36 -4.78 26.59 10.03
C GLU A 36 -5.38 27.02 8.68
N SER A 37 -5.15 26.23 7.62
CA SER A 37 -5.66 26.49 6.27
C SER A 37 -6.93 25.70 5.92
N SER A 38 -7.56 25.01 6.88
CA SER A 38 -8.75 24.16 6.71
C SER A 38 -8.65 23.17 5.54
N ARG A 39 -7.44 22.67 5.26
CA ARG A 39 -7.17 21.76 4.14
C ARG A 39 -7.44 20.31 4.56
N ARG A 40 -8.07 19.55 3.67
CA ARG A 40 -8.23 18.09 3.84
C ARG A 40 -6.87 17.39 3.75
N VAL A 41 -6.61 16.52 4.71
CA VAL A 41 -5.36 15.73 4.79
C VAL A 41 -5.69 14.26 4.67
N VAL A 42 -4.97 13.53 3.82
CA VAL A 42 -5.07 12.08 3.70
C VAL A 42 -3.80 11.40 4.20
N LEU A 43 -3.96 10.40 5.07
CA LEU A 43 -2.93 9.42 5.37
C LEU A 43 -3.03 8.28 4.35
N VAL A 44 -2.12 8.27 3.38
CA VAL A 44 -1.94 7.17 2.43
C VAL A 44 -0.91 6.21 3.00
N THR A 45 -1.30 4.94 3.20
CA THR A 45 -0.34 3.87 3.50
C THR A 45 0.02 3.09 2.24
N SER A 46 1.30 2.73 2.07
CA SER A 46 1.82 2.13 0.83
C SER A 46 2.96 1.13 1.04
N GLY A 47 3.09 0.17 0.12
CA GLY A 47 4.12 -0.88 0.15
C GLY A 47 3.81 -2.01 1.13
N GLY A 48 4.77 -2.92 1.31
CA GLY A 48 4.63 -4.11 2.19
C GLY A 48 5.33 -3.97 3.53
N THR A 49 4.80 -4.58 4.60
CA THR A 49 5.52 -4.74 5.87
C THR A 49 6.37 -6.00 5.89
N THR A 50 7.50 -5.97 6.60
CA THR A 50 8.29 -7.16 6.93
C THR A 50 8.03 -7.68 8.35
N VAL A 51 8.28 -8.98 8.53
CA VAL A 51 8.38 -9.65 9.83
C VAL A 51 9.80 -10.21 9.96
N PRO A 52 10.67 -9.60 10.78
CA PRO A 52 11.95 -10.20 11.15
C PRO A 52 11.80 -11.62 11.72
N LEU A 53 12.74 -12.51 11.39
CA LEU A 53 12.86 -13.82 12.05
C LEU A 53 13.85 -13.78 13.23
N GLU A 54 14.78 -12.81 13.22
CA GLU A 54 15.82 -12.62 14.22
C GLU A 54 15.90 -11.14 14.64
N ASN A 55 16.24 -10.84 15.90
CA ASN A 55 16.46 -9.44 16.36
C ASN A 55 17.61 -8.78 15.58
N GLN A 56 18.72 -9.51 15.37
CA GLN A 56 19.78 -9.13 14.44
C GLN A 56 19.44 -9.68 13.06
N THR A 57 18.42 -9.07 12.46
CA THR A 57 17.69 -9.61 11.30
C THR A 57 18.60 -9.92 10.10
N VAL A 58 18.66 -11.19 9.74
CA VAL A 58 19.25 -11.66 8.47
C VAL A 58 18.16 -12.16 7.53
N ARG A 59 17.02 -12.61 8.07
CA ARG A 59 15.87 -13.12 7.33
C ARG A 59 14.58 -12.45 7.80
N PHE A 60 13.64 -12.28 6.88
CA PHE A 60 12.32 -11.77 7.16
C PHE A 60 11.28 -12.35 6.19
N ILE A 61 10.02 -12.38 6.63
CA ILE A 61 8.86 -12.56 5.76
C ILE A 61 8.48 -11.17 5.22
N ASP A 62 8.04 -11.07 3.97
CA ASP A 62 7.67 -9.80 3.33
C ASP A 62 6.32 -9.91 2.60
N ASN A 63 5.43 -8.95 2.83
CA ASN A 63 4.12 -8.88 2.18
C ASN A 63 4.23 -8.15 0.84
N PHE A 64 4.31 -8.88 -0.27
CA PHE A 64 4.58 -8.32 -1.61
C PHE A 64 3.67 -7.14 -2.00
N SER A 65 4.25 -5.93 -1.99
CA SER A 65 3.65 -4.73 -2.58
C SER A 65 4.72 -3.72 -2.97
N ALA A 66 4.85 -3.44 -4.27
CA ALA A 66 5.75 -2.42 -4.80
C ALA A 66 5.30 -0.97 -4.47
N GLY A 67 4.12 -0.77 -3.88
CA GLY A 67 3.61 0.55 -3.51
C GLY A 67 2.93 1.35 -4.64
N THR A 68 2.76 0.77 -5.84
CA THR A 68 2.20 1.47 -7.02
C THR A 68 0.87 2.16 -6.71
N ARG A 69 -0.13 1.41 -6.21
CA ARG A 69 -1.46 1.97 -5.88
C ARG A 69 -1.38 3.16 -4.94
N GLY A 70 -0.58 3.07 -3.88
CA GLY A 70 -0.41 4.16 -2.93
C GLY A 70 0.25 5.38 -3.58
N ALA A 71 1.38 5.19 -4.27
CA ALA A 71 2.13 6.26 -4.91
C ALA A 71 1.31 7.00 -5.98
N THR A 72 0.63 6.25 -6.86
CA THR A 72 -0.29 6.79 -7.85
C THR A 72 -1.47 7.52 -7.19
N SER A 73 -2.12 6.93 -6.20
CA SER A 73 -3.24 7.56 -5.49
C SER A 73 -2.85 8.86 -4.79
N ALA A 74 -1.66 8.93 -4.20
CA ALA A 74 -1.14 10.17 -3.60
C ALA A 74 -0.99 11.30 -4.64
N GLU A 75 -0.52 11.01 -5.86
CA GLU A 75 -0.46 11.99 -6.94
C GLU A 75 -1.84 12.51 -7.34
N TYR A 76 -2.86 11.64 -7.37
CA TYR A 76 -4.24 12.06 -7.67
C TYR A 76 -4.90 12.78 -6.49
N PHE A 77 -4.63 12.42 -5.23
CA PHE A 77 -5.09 13.18 -4.07
C PHE A 77 -4.52 14.60 -4.04
N LEU A 78 -3.23 14.77 -4.36
CA LEU A 78 -2.59 16.08 -4.53
C LEU A 78 -3.25 16.91 -5.65
N GLN A 79 -3.61 16.28 -6.77
CA GLN A 79 -4.37 16.91 -7.86
C GLN A 79 -5.80 17.32 -7.44
N GLN A 80 -6.44 16.57 -6.53
CA GLN A 80 -7.72 16.93 -5.91
C GLN A 80 -7.58 17.90 -4.72
N GLY A 81 -6.41 18.50 -4.52
CA GLY A 81 -6.18 19.57 -3.53
C GLY A 81 -5.97 19.12 -2.09
N TYR A 82 -5.84 17.81 -1.84
CA TYR A 82 -5.49 17.29 -0.51
C TYR A 82 -4.01 17.55 -0.19
N ALA A 83 -3.69 17.67 1.09
CA ALA A 83 -2.36 17.38 1.58
C ALA A 83 -2.23 15.87 1.88
N VAL A 84 -1.06 15.29 1.65
CA VAL A 84 -0.81 13.85 1.78
C VAL A 84 0.30 13.59 2.80
N ILE A 85 -0.01 12.75 3.78
CA ILE A 85 0.98 12.04 4.60
C ILE A 85 1.17 10.66 3.96
N PHE A 86 2.38 10.36 3.50
CA PHE A 86 2.70 9.13 2.79
C PHE A 86 3.52 8.19 3.69
N LEU A 87 2.82 7.33 4.44
CA LEU A 87 3.42 6.29 5.27
C LEU A 87 3.75 5.09 4.38
N HIS A 88 5.04 4.83 4.11
CA HIS A 88 5.45 3.94 3.03
C HIS A 88 6.58 2.99 3.41
N ARG A 89 6.57 1.79 2.82
CA ARG A 89 7.71 0.87 2.91
C ARG A 89 8.96 1.54 2.33
N GLN A 90 10.04 1.59 3.10
CA GLN A 90 11.33 2.12 2.66
C GLN A 90 11.78 1.43 1.36
N PHE A 91 12.23 2.24 0.38
CA PHE A 91 12.61 1.83 -0.98
C PHE A 91 11.47 1.28 -1.87
N SER A 92 10.21 1.33 -1.44
CA SER A 92 9.05 1.15 -2.35
C SER A 92 8.77 2.42 -3.17
N LEU A 93 7.84 2.34 -4.12
CA LEU A 93 7.48 3.46 -5.00
C LEU A 93 6.99 4.69 -4.22
N LEU A 94 7.56 5.85 -4.55
CA LEU A 94 7.19 7.15 -4.02
C LEU A 94 6.39 7.96 -5.06
N PRO A 95 5.50 8.89 -4.63
CA PRO A 95 4.82 9.82 -5.53
C PRO A 95 5.84 10.61 -6.36
N TYR A 96 5.56 10.76 -7.65
CA TYR A 96 6.39 11.39 -8.69
C TYR A 96 7.69 10.65 -9.03
N SER A 97 8.41 10.08 -8.06
CA SER A 97 9.61 9.29 -8.36
C SER A 97 9.29 7.95 -9.04
N ARG A 98 8.08 7.42 -8.84
CA ARG A 98 7.64 6.11 -9.37
C ARG A 98 7.82 5.93 -10.87
N HIS A 99 7.74 7.02 -11.63
CA HIS A 99 7.88 7.05 -13.09
C HIS A 99 9.30 6.67 -13.55
N TYR A 100 10.30 6.77 -12.66
CA TYR A 100 11.72 6.53 -12.95
C TYR A 100 12.40 5.50 -12.03
N SER A 101 11.77 5.13 -10.90
CA SER A 101 12.40 4.23 -9.90
C SER A 101 12.24 2.74 -10.21
N HIS A 102 11.24 2.32 -10.98
CA HIS A 102 11.00 0.93 -11.41
C HIS A 102 10.74 0.81 -12.92
N SER A 103 11.21 1.78 -13.72
CA SER A 103 11.37 1.60 -15.16
C SER A 103 12.35 0.46 -15.45
N THR A 104 12.26 -0.15 -16.63
CA THR A 104 13.34 -1.02 -17.16
C THR A 104 14.64 -0.26 -17.38
N ASN A 105 14.53 1.06 -17.52
CA ASN A 105 15.61 2.00 -17.80
C ASN A 105 16.23 2.46 -16.47
N CYS A 106 17.56 2.57 -16.45
CA CYS A 106 18.32 3.19 -15.36
C CYS A 106 18.04 4.70 -15.29
N PHE A 107 18.26 5.33 -14.13
CA PHE A 107 18.17 6.79 -13.98
C PHE A 107 19.08 7.54 -14.97
N LEU A 108 20.24 6.97 -15.31
CA LEU A 108 21.18 7.58 -16.26
C LEU A 108 20.69 7.51 -17.73
N ASP A 109 19.81 6.57 -18.07
CA ASP A 109 19.29 6.40 -19.44
C ASP A 109 18.36 7.55 -19.87
N PHE A 110 17.90 8.34 -18.90
CA PHE A 110 17.12 9.57 -19.12
C PHE A 110 18.00 10.81 -19.35
N MET A 111 19.32 10.71 -19.09
CA MET A 111 20.26 11.85 -19.10
C MET A 111 21.07 11.92 -20.40
N ASP A 112 21.56 13.12 -20.73
CA ASP A 112 22.41 13.40 -21.89
C ASP A 112 23.45 14.49 -21.56
N GLU A 113 24.53 14.59 -22.33
CA GLU A 113 25.44 15.73 -22.28
C GLU A 113 25.03 16.75 -23.34
N ALA A 114 24.64 17.96 -22.93
CA ALA A 114 24.40 19.05 -23.87
C ALA A 114 25.72 19.51 -24.51
N ALA A 115 25.64 20.13 -25.69
CA ALA A 115 26.81 20.77 -26.31
C ALA A 115 27.44 21.82 -25.37
N PRO A 116 28.78 21.94 -25.32
CA PRO A 116 29.45 22.97 -24.53
C PRO A 116 28.96 24.37 -24.91
N SER A 117 28.67 25.22 -23.91
CA SER A 117 28.34 26.61 -24.14
C SER A 117 29.60 27.47 -24.15
N ASP A 118 29.76 28.34 -25.15
CA ASP A 118 30.92 29.24 -25.36
C ASP A 118 31.26 30.17 -24.16
N SER A 119 30.43 30.18 -23.12
CA SER A 119 30.52 31.04 -21.94
C SER A 119 31.28 30.44 -20.74
N ALA A 120 31.80 29.21 -20.82
CA ALA A 120 32.57 28.59 -19.74
C ALA A 120 33.74 27.74 -20.26
N ASN A 121 34.90 27.82 -19.57
CA ASN A 121 36.07 26.98 -19.85
C ASN A 121 35.87 25.57 -19.26
N SER A 122 35.03 24.75 -19.89
CA SER A 122 34.88 23.33 -19.58
C SER A 122 34.80 22.49 -20.86
N ASP A 123 35.58 21.42 -20.93
CA ASP A 123 35.59 20.46 -22.05
C ASP A 123 34.28 19.65 -22.19
N HIS A 124 33.31 19.90 -21.30
CA HIS A 124 32.02 19.25 -21.19
C HIS A 124 30.90 20.29 -21.08
N GLY A 125 29.73 19.98 -21.63
CA GLY A 125 28.51 20.77 -21.41
C GLY A 125 27.73 20.33 -20.17
N PRO A 126 26.61 21.00 -19.85
CA PRO A 126 25.76 20.63 -18.72
C PRO A 126 25.01 19.32 -18.99
N ILE A 127 24.83 18.50 -17.95
CA ILE A 127 23.97 17.32 -18.02
C ILE A 127 22.50 17.77 -18.14
N VAL A 128 21.78 17.22 -19.11
CA VAL A 128 20.37 17.50 -19.40
C VAL A 128 19.54 16.22 -19.42
N VAL A 129 18.22 16.34 -19.58
CA VAL A 129 17.32 15.22 -19.85
C VAL A 129 17.20 15.04 -21.36
N ARG A 130 17.27 13.80 -21.86
CA ARG A 130 17.14 13.43 -23.28
C ARG A 130 15.79 13.92 -23.84
N ASN A 131 15.82 14.39 -25.09
CA ASN A 131 14.69 15.10 -25.71
C ASN A 131 13.37 14.31 -25.70
N GLU A 132 13.41 12.98 -25.83
CA GLU A 132 12.23 12.11 -25.80
C GLU A 132 11.48 12.07 -24.46
N TYR A 133 12.16 12.39 -23.34
CA TYR A 133 11.56 12.40 -21.99
C TYR A 133 11.29 13.82 -21.46
N GLN A 134 11.70 14.86 -22.19
CA GLN A 134 11.71 16.25 -21.72
C GLN A 134 10.34 16.75 -21.24
N ASP A 135 9.26 16.52 -21.97
CA ASP A 135 7.94 17.07 -21.61
C ASP A 135 7.23 16.29 -20.50
N GLU A 136 7.37 14.96 -20.48
CA GLU A 136 6.84 14.10 -19.42
C GLU A 136 7.53 14.40 -18.08
N MET A 137 8.87 14.35 -18.05
CA MET A 137 9.65 14.67 -16.84
C MET A 137 9.43 16.11 -16.38
N ARG A 138 9.14 17.05 -17.28
CA ARG A 138 8.83 18.46 -16.97
C ARG A 138 7.47 18.61 -16.29
N ASP A 139 6.45 17.85 -16.69
CA ASP A 139 5.15 17.85 -16.01
C ASP A 139 5.25 17.20 -14.62
N VAL A 140 5.88 16.03 -14.51
CA VAL A 140 6.12 15.35 -13.23
C VAL A 140 6.94 16.23 -12.27
N LEU A 141 8.02 16.87 -12.77
CA LEU A 141 8.84 17.80 -11.99
C LEU A 141 8.06 19.04 -11.52
N ARG A 142 7.17 19.59 -12.35
CA ARG A 142 6.30 20.72 -11.98
C ARG A 142 5.35 20.31 -10.85
N LYS A 143 4.68 19.17 -10.97
CA LYS A 143 3.77 18.63 -9.95
C LYS A 143 4.52 18.34 -8.63
N TYR A 144 5.69 17.71 -8.69
CA TYR A 144 6.54 17.46 -7.52
C TYR A 144 6.99 18.77 -6.84
N ARG A 145 7.50 19.75 -7.61
CA ARG A 145 7.92 21.06 -7.07
C ARG A 145 6.75 21.80 -6.43
N TYR A 146 5.58 21.81 -7.06
CA TYR A 146 4.38 22.41 -6.49
C TYR A 146 3.99 21.75 -5.16
N ALA A 147 3.98 20.41 -5.08
CA ALA A 147 3.69 19.67 -3.87
C ALA A 147 4.68 19.95 -2.72
N LYS A 148 5.98 20.17 -3.04
CA LYS A 148 6.99 20.54 -2.04
C LYS A 148 6.92 22.01 -1.63
N GLN A 149 6.73 22.93 -2.57
CA GLN A 149 6.68 24.38 -2.30
C GLN A 149 5.47 24.78 -1.45
N ASN A 150 4.33 24.10 -1.61
CA ASN A 150 3.09 24.37 -0.87
C ASN A 150 2.93 23.48 0.38
N ASN A 151 3.98 22.78 0.82
CA ASN A 151 3.98 21.84 1.95
C ASN A 151 2.86 20.79 1.89
N LEU A 152 2.59 20.21 0.71
CA LEU A 152 1.47 19.28 0.49
C LEU A 152 1.85 17.81 0.63
N LEU A 153 3.14 17.44 0.69
CA LEU A 153 3.58 16.03 0.70
C LEU A 153 4.66 15.74 1.75
N LEU A 154 4.23 15.14 2.87
CA LEU A 154 5.07 14.55 3.91
C LEU A 154 5.32 13.06 3.59
N LEU A 155 6.57 12.60 3.74
CA LEU A 155 6.96 11.20 3.53
C LEU A 155 7.48 10.63 4.86
N ILE A 156 6.92 9.50 5.30
CA ILE A 156 7.35 8.79 6.52
C ILE A 156 7.64 7.32 6.17
N PRO A 157 8.89 6.84 6.31
CA PRO A 157 9.25 5.47 5.97
C PRO A 157 8.99 4.49 7.14
N PHE A 158 8.59 3.27 6.81
CA PHE A 158 8.62 2.09 7.69
C PHE A 158 9.29 0.91 6.96
N THR A 159 9.71 -0.14 7.69
CA THR A 159 10.09 -1.41 7.07
C THR A 159 9.31 -2.59 7.66
N THR A 160 9.31 -2.70 9.00
CA THR A 160 8.67 -3.80 9.73
C THR A 160 7.18 -3.54 10.01
N VAL A 161 6.43 -4.60 10.33
CA VAL A 161 5.05 -4.50 10.80
C VAL A 161 4.94 -3.74 12.13
N SER A 162 5.93 -3.86 13.03
CA SER A 162 5.95 -3.09 14.29
C SER A 162 6.09 -1.59 14.04
N GLU A 163 7.05 -1.17 13.19
CA GLU A 163 7.19 0.23 12.79
C GLU A 163 5.90 0.77 12.16
N TYR A 164 5.32 0.04 11.21
CA TYR A 164 4.06 0.41 10.59
C TYR A 164 2.94 0.68 11.61
N LEU A 165 2.80 -0.17 12.62
CA LEU A 165 1.76 -0.06 13.65
C LEU A 165 2.00 1.10 14.61
N PHE A 166 3.25 1.35 15.02
CA PHE A 166 3.61 2.51 15.84
C PHE A 166 3.40 3.83 15.09
N GLU A 167 3.86 3.92 13.84
CA GLU A 167 3.68 5.11 13.00
C GLU A 167 2.20 5.36 12.68
N LEU A 168 1.42 4.32 12.31
CA LEU A 168 -0.03 4.45 12.06
C LEU A 168 -0.78 4.95 13.31
N ARG A 169 -0.48 4.40 14.49
CA ARG A 169 -1.10 4.81 15.76
C ARG A 169 -0.75 6.25 16.15
N MET A 170 0.51 6.65 15.95
CA MET A 170 0.98 8.01 16.18
C MET A 170 0.31 9.00 15.21
N LEU A 171 0.28 8.68 13.91
CA LEU A 171 -0.28 9.55 12.87
C LEU A 171 -1.79 9.72 13.01
N ALA A 172 -2.53 8.63 13.23
CA ALA A 172 -3.97 8.71 13.50
C ALA A 172 -4.27 9.65 14.68
N LYS A 173 -3.53 9.48 15.79
CA LYS A 173 -3.68 10.33 16.98
C LYS A 173 -3.29 11.79 16.73
N CYS A 174 -2.24 12.05 15.94
CA CYS A 174 -1.85 13.41 15.56
C CYS A 174 -2.87 14.09 14.62
N MET A 175 -3.63 13.33 13.83
CA MET A 175 -4.63 13.88 12.91
C MET A 175 -5.91 14.38 13.59
N ASN A 176 -6.11 14.14 14.89
CA ASN A 176 -7.34 14.53 15.62
C ASN A 176 -7.83 15.97 15.38
N PRO A 177 -6.98 17.01 15.35
CA PRO A 177 -7.42 18.40 15.11
C PRO A 177 -8.06 18.65 13.74
N LEU A 178 -7.98 17.72 12.78
CA LEU A 178 -8.61 17.84 11.46
C LEU A 178 -10.10 17.45 11.45
N GLY A 179 -10.54 16.64 12.43
CA GLY A 179 -11.90 16.07 12.48
C GLY A 179 -12.34 15.48 11.13
N PRO A 180 -13.49 15.92 10.56
CA PRO A 180 -14.01 15.41 9.29
C PRO A 180 -13.16 15.76 8.07
N ASN A 181 -12.10 16.58 8.18
CA ASN A 181 -11.19 16.84 7.06
C ASN A 181 -10.10 15.77 6.89
N ALA A 182 -10.02 14.80 7.80
CA ALA A 182 -9.09 13.68 7.73
C ALA A 182 -9.63 12.50 6.90
N LEU A 183 -8.79 11.91 6.05
CA LEU A 183 -9.05 10.65 5.36
C LEU A 183 -7.92 9.63 5.59
N PHE A 184 -8.26 8.37 5.82
CA PHE A 184 -7.32 7.25 5.90
C PHE A 184 -7.48 6.37 4.65
N TYR A 185 -6.40 6.20 3.89
CA TYR A 185 -6.34 5.39 2.67
C TYR A 185 -5.33 4.26 2.89
N LEU A 186 -5.82 3.12 3.37
CA LEU A 186 -4.99 2.07 3.95
C LEU A 186 -4.62 1.01 2.91
N ALA A 187 -3.72 1.36 1.98
CA ALA A 187 -3.32 0.53 0.85
C ALA A 187 -1.97 -0.21 1.04
N ALA A 188 -1.38 -0.16 2.24
CA ALA A 188 -0.24 -1.01 2.59
C ALA A 188 -0.63 -2.49 2.69
N ALA A 189 0.26 -3.37 2.24
CA ALA A 189 0.14 -4.82 2.44
C ALA A 189 0.74 -5.18 3.81
N VAL A 190 -0.11 -5.10 4.84
CA VAL A 190 0.25 -5.42 6.23
C VAL A 190 0.29 -6.94 6.44
N SER A 191 1.26 -7.42 7.21
CA SER A 191 1.40 -8.83 7.58
C SER A 191 0.29 -9.25 8.55
N ASP A 192 -0.44 -10.32 8.24
CA ASP A 192 -1.48 -10.88 9.12
C ASP A 192 -0.91 -11.67 10.31
N PHE A 193 0.39 -12.03 10.25
CA PHE A 193 1.10 -12.82 11.26
C PHE A 193 2.46 -12.19 11.58
N PHE A 194 3.01 -12.46 12.76
CA PHE A 194 4.32 -11.97 13.23
C PHE A 194 4.97 -12.92 14.26
N ILE A 195 6.21 -12.66 14.66
CA ILE A 195 6.88 -13.38 15.76
C ILE A 195 6.99 -12.46 16.99
N PRO A 196 6.54 -12.89 18.18
CA PRO A 196 6.76 -12.13 19.41
C PRO A 196 8.24 -11.98 19.79
N ARG A 197 8.61 -10.84 20.36
CA ARG A 197 10.03 -10.49 20.57
C ARG A 197 10.71 -11.32 21.66
N ASP A 198 9.93 -11.77 22.63
CA ASP A 198 10.26 -12.77 23.64
C ASP A 198 10.53 -14.18 23.04
N ARG A 199 10.16 -14.40 21.78
CA ARG A 199 10.36 -15.67 21.03
C ARG A 199 11.16 -15.50 19.73
N MET A 200 11.73 -14.33 19.46
CA MET A 200 12.67 -14.14 18.35
C MET A 200 14.10 -14.53 18.78
N ALA A 201 14.80 -15.26 17.92
CA ALA A 201 16.23 -15.52 18.12
C ALA A 201 17.04 -14.21 18.06
N GLU A 202 18.05 -14.04 18.92
CA GLU A 202 18.87 -12.83 18.88
C GLU A 202 19.72 -12.76 17.60
N HIS A 203 20.33 -13.88 17.22
CA HIS A 203 21.21 -14.01 16.05
C HIS A 203 20.59 -14.88 14.95
N LYS A 204 21.15 -14.77 13.74
CA LYS A 204 20.83 -15.58 12.55
C LYS A 204 20.62 -17.06 12.89
N ILE A 205 19.41 -17.58 12.61
CA ILE A 205 19.10 -19.02 12.78
C ILE A 205 20.05 -19.85 11.90
N GLN A 206 20.73 -20.85 12.47
CA GLN A 206 21.74 -21.64 11.74
C GLN A 206 21.12 -22.83 10.99
N SER A 207 21.81 -23.28 9.94
CA SER A 207 21.36 -24.36 9.04
C SER A 207 22.18 -25.65 9.15
N SER A 208 23.12 -25.69 10.10
CA SER A 208 24.08 -26.77 10.31
C SER A 208 24.41 -26.86 11.80
N GLU A 209 24.94 -28.01 12.24
CA GLU A 209 25.44 -28.16 13.61
C GLU A 209 26.50 -27.10 13.92
N ILE A 210 26.30 -26.40 15.04
CA ILE A 210 27.26 -25.45 15.60
C ILE A 210 28.32 -26.27 16.35
N PRO A 211 29.64 -26.00 16.20
CA PRO A 211 30.65 -26.70 16.98
C PRO A 211 30.40 -26.53 18.48
N LYS A 212 30.57 -27.61 19.26
CA LYS A 212 30.23 -27.65 20.71
C LYS A 212 31.02 -26.67 21.60
N GLU A 213 31.98 -25.96 21.02
CA GLU A 213 32.74 -24.87 21.62
C GLU A 213 31.96 -23.53 21.63
N PHE A 214 30.93 -23.40 20.79
CA PHE A 214 30.10 -22.20 20.63
C PHE A 214 28.64 -22.39 21.07
N SER A 215 28.17 -23.62 21.25
CA SER A 215 26.81 -23.91 21.71
C SER A 215 26.62 -23.48 23.18
N GLY A 216 26.10 -22.27 23.38
CA GLY A 216 25.70 -21.77 24.70
C GLY A 216 24.43 -22.45 25.22
N PRO A 217 24.10 -22.36 26.52
CA PRO A 217 22.91 -23.01 27.10
C PRO A 217 21.55 -22.48 26.61
N GLU A 218 21.53 -21.40 25.81
CA GLU A 218 20.32 -20.61 25.49
C GLU A 218 20.06 -20.46 23.98
N GLU A 219 20.76 -21.20 23.10
CA GLU A 219 20.49 -21.17 21.65
C GLU A 219 19.26 -22.05 21.29
N ALA A 220 18.09 -21.42 21.26
CA ALA A 220 16.79 -22.08 21.16
C ALA A 220 16.40 -22.55 19.74
N VAL A 221 16.80 -23.77 19.38
CA VAL A 221 16.00 -24.77 18.64
C VAL A 221 16.60 -26.15 18.88
N ASP A 222 15.79 -27.15 19.20
CA ASP A 222 16.31 -28.52 19.36
C ASP A 222 16.65 -29.12 17.97
N ALA A 223 17.52 -30.12 17.92
CA ALA A 223 17.97 -30.74 16.67
C ALA A 223 16.80 -31.41 15.90
N ASP A 224 15.77 -31.83 16.63
CA ASP A 224 14.52 -32.41 16.13
C ASP A 224 13.57 -31.36 15.52
N ASP A 225 13.70 -30.07 15.88
CA ASP A 225 12.93 -28.95 15.29
C ASP A 225 13.50 -28.46 13.96
N ILE A 226 14.76 -28.78 13.63
CA ILE A 226 15.46 -28.26 12.43
C ILE A 226 15.27 -29.16 11.22
N TYR A 227 14.91 -28.53 10.09
CA TYR A 227 13.90 -29.07 9.17
C TYR A 227 14.00 -28.20 7.82
N THR A 228 13.51 -28.40 6.55
CA THR A 228 13.96 -29.23 5.35
C THR A 228 12.93 -29.61 4.18
N GLY A 229 11.60 -29.35 4.22
CA GLY A 229 10.54 -29.71 3.21
C GLY A 229 9.88 -31.15 3.12
N GLY A 230 8.56 -31.27 2.83
CA GLY A 230 7.90 -32.45 2.15
C GLY A 230 6.83 -33.33 2.89
N PHE A 231 5.70 -33.67 2.22
CA PHE A 231 4.61 -34.61 2.62
C PHE A 231 4.87 -36.07 2.15
N GLU A 232 5.31 -36.99 3.01
CA GLU A 232 5.40 -38.42 2.68
C GLU A 232 5.15 -39.35 3.88
N GLN A 233 4.41 -40.45 3.69
CA GLN A 233 4.22 -41.51 4.71
C GLN A 233 5.34 -42.56 4.71
N LYS A 234 6.60 -42.10 4.79
CA LYS A 234 7.78 -42.80 5.33
C LYS A 234 9.01 -41.89 5.18
N GLN A 235 9.82 -41.77 6.23
CA GLN A 235 11.03 -40.95 6.18
C GLN A 235 12.12 -41.63 5.33
N ALA A 236 12.57 -40.96 4.27
CA ALA A 236 13.95 -41.08 3.83
C ALA A 236 14.84 -40.21 4.74
N THR A 237 16.00 -40.74 5.14
CA THR A 237 16.97 -40.01 5.96
C THR A 237 17.65 -38.88 5.18
N SER A 238 18.28 -37.95 5.91
CA SER A 238 19.01 -36.74 5.42
C SER A 238 18.19 -35.60 4.78
N SER A 239 16.85 -35.62 4.87
CA SER A 239 16.03 -34.39 4.79
C SER A 239 15.11 -34.24 6.01
N LYS A 240 14.27 -33.20 6.02
CA LYS A 240 13.91 -32.37 7.20
C LYS A 240 12.59 -31.56 6.82
N LYS A 241 11.89 -30.70 7.61
CA LYS A 241 10.63 -29.90 7.28
C LYS A 241 10.42 -28.44 7.89
N LEU A 242 11.14 -27.35 7.48
CA LEU A 242 11.48 -26.13 8.32
C LEU A 242 10.27 -25.45 8.95
N VAL A 243 10.25 -25.36 10.28
CA VAL A 243 9.13 -24.78 11.02
C VAL A 243 9.45 -23.35 11.44
N VAL A 244 8.54 -22.43 11.14
CA VAL A 244 8.52 -21.07 11.68
C VAL A 244 7.12 -20.86 12.25
N ASN A 245 7.04 -20.71 13.57
CA ASN A 245 5.78 -20.49 14.28
C ASN A 245 5.49 -18.98 14.35
N LEU A 246 4.29 -18.58 13.93
CA LEU A 246 3.87 -17.17 13.87
C LEU A 246 2.55 -16.98 14.62
N ASP A 247 2.42 -15.86 15.33
CA ASP A 247 1.17 -15.44 15.97
C ASP A 247 0.39 -14.50 15.04
N PRO A 248 -0.96 -14.47 15.10
CA PRO A 248 -1.76 -13.49 14.36
C PRO A 248 -1.52 -12.07 14.88
N VAL A 249 -1.31 -11.12 13.97
CA VAL A 249 -1.22 -9.69 14.31
C VAL A 249 -2.59 -9.21 14.82
N PRO A 250 -2.65 -8.50 15.97
CA PRO A 250 -3.91 -7.96 16.50
C PRO A 250 -4.66 -7.10 15.48
N LYS A 251 -6.00 -7.08 15.55
CA LYS A 251 -6.84 -6.43 14.53
C LYS A 251 -7.02 -4.94 14.80
N PHE A 252 -5.93 -4.18 14.65
CA PHE A 252 -5.83 -2.74 14.92
C PHE A 252 -6.75 -1.84 14.07
N LEU A 253 -7.38 -2.33 12.98
CA LEU A 253 -8.36 -1.56 12.22
C LEU A 253 -9.56 -1.13 13.09
N HIS A 254 -10.00 -1.98 14.02
CA HIS A 254 -11.05 -1.64 14.98
C HIS A 254 -10.62 -0.48 15.89
N GLN A 255 -9.40 -0.51 16.44
CA GLN A 255 -8.87 0.57 17.29
C GLN A 255 -8.62 1.87 16.53
N LEU A 256 -8.28 1.78 15.25
CA LEU A 256 -8.16 2.96 14.39
C LEU A 256 -9.50 3.71 14.31
N VAL A 257 -10.60 2.99 14.06
CA VAL A 257 -11.96 3.57 14.00
C VAL A 257 -12.42 4.02 15.39
N ASP A 258 -12.39 3.13 16.39
CA ASP A 258 -13.08 3.32 17.66
C ASP A 258 -12.30 4.17 18.69
N GLY A 259 -11.04 4.54 18.45
CA GLY A 259 -10.27 5.30 19.45
C GLY A 259 -8.94 5.96 19.05
N TRP A 260 -8.48 5.89 17.79
CA TRP A 260 -7.26 6.61 17.36
C TRP A 260 -7.53 7.70 16.32
N SER A 261 -8.47 7.49 15.40
CA SER A 261 -8.79 8.43 14.32
C SER A 261 -9.63 9.63 14.79
N PRO A 262 -9.67 10.73 14.03
CA PRO A 262 -10.51 11.88 14.33
C PRO A 262 -12.00 11.57 14.15
N GLU A 263 -12.84 12.17 14.99
CA GLU A 263 -14.29 12.11 14.85
C GLU A 263 -14.74 12.68 13.48
N GLY A 264 -15.67 11.99 12.82
CA GLY A 264 -16.16 12.34 11.48
C GLY A 264 -15.20 12.01 10.31
N SER A 265 -13.99 11.49 10.58
CA SER A 265 -13.00 11.19 9.52
C SER A 265 -13.40 10.01 8.62
N MET A 266 -13.02 10.05 7.35
CA MET A 266 -13.28 8.95 6.41
C MET A 266 -12.18 7.88 6.49
N ILE A 267 -12.57 6.60 6.56
CA ILE A 267 -11.64 5.47 6.66
C ILE A 267 -11.90 4.49 5.53
N VAL A 268 -10.90 4.31 4.66
CA VAL A 268 -10.91 3.47 3.47
C VAL A 268 -9.87 2.36 3.63
N SER A 269 -10.30 1.10 3.64
CA SER A 269 -9.38 -0.05 3.65
C SER A 269 -9.36 -0.77 2.29
N PHE A 270 -8.35 -1.63 2.09
CA PHE A 270 -8.19 -2.41 0.87
C PHE A 270 -8.34 -3.90 1.12
N LYS A 271 -9.00 -4.60 0.20
CA LYS A 271 -9.11 -6.07 0.19
C LYS A 271 -8.53 -6.63 -1.11
N LEU A 272 -7.36 -7.25 -1.01
CA LEU A 272 -6.75 -8.03 -2.08
C LEU A 272 -7.16 -9.48 -1.96
N GLU A 273 -7.71 -10.05 -3.02
CA GLU A 273 -8.03 -11.49 -3.11
C GLU A 273 -7.53 -12.09 -4.44
N THR A 274 -7.50 -13.41 -4.50
CA THR A 274 -7.22 -14.18 -5.73
C THR A 274 -8.44 -14.93 -6.26
N ASP A 275 -9.46 -15.17 -5.41
CA ASP A 275 -10.71 -15.83 -5.78
C ASP A 275 -11.82 -14.77 -6.03
N PRO A 276 -12.45 -14.72 -7.22
CA PRO A 276 -13.57 -13.82 -7.51
C PRO A 276 -14.75 -13.97 -6.54
N ASN A 277 -15.02 -15.19 -6.06
CA ASN A 277 -16.19 -15.49 -5.22
C ASN A 277 -16.02 -14.95 -3.79
N LEU A 278 -14.78 -14.86 -3.30
CA LEU A 278 -14.48 -14.44 -1.93
C LEU A 278 -14.34 -12.92 -1.78
N LEU A 279 -14.07 -12.18 -2.87
CA LEU A 279 -13.71 -10.76 -2.79
C LEU A 279 -14.80 -9.89 -2.14
N VAL A 280 -16.03 -9.98 -2.65
CA VAL A 280 -17.16 -9.18 -2.16
C VAL A 280 -17.55 -9.60 -0.74
N TYR A 281 -17.63 -10.91 -0.49
CA TYR A 281 -17.95 -11.46 0.83
C TYR A 281 -16.96 -10.99 1.91
N LYS A 282 -15.65 -11.15 1.67
CA LYS A 282 -14.59 -10.70 2.60
C LYS A 282 -14.47 -9.18 2.71
N ALA A 283 -14.96 -8.42 1.73
CA ALA A 283 -15.06 -6.97 1.82
C ALA A 283 -16.23 -6.57 2.74
N GLN A 284 -17.42 -7.14 2.55
CA GLN A 284 -18.56 -6.90 3.45
C GLN A 284 -18.24 -7.30 4.89
N THR A 285 -17.72 -8.52 5.12
CA THR A 285 -17.31 -8.96 6.46
C THR A 285 -16.26 -8.03 7.09
N ALA A 286 -15.40 -7.36 6.31
CA ALA A 286 -14.45 -6.38 6.84
C ALA A 286 -15.12 -5.05 7.23
N LEU A 287 -16.18 -4.61 6.53
CA LEU A 287 -17.03 -3.51 7.01
C LEU A 287 -17.68 -3.90 8.34
N ASP A 288 -18.37 -5.05 8.37
CA ASP A 288 -19.13 -5.52 9.52
C ASP A 288 -18.26 -5.74 10.77
N THR A 289 -16.99 -6.14 10.59
CA THR A 289 -16.04 -6.40 11.70
C THR A 289 -15.35 -5.13 12.22
N TYR A 290 -15.19 -4.09 11.39
CA TYR A 290 -14.36 -2.92 11.73
C TYR A 290 -15.09 -1.58 11.62
N SER A 291 -16.39 -1.54 11.31
CA SER A 291 -17.24 -0.33 11.29
C SER A 291 -16.72 0.86 10.48
N HIS A 292 -15.88 0.60 9.46
CA HIS A 292 -15.26 1.65 8.64
C HIS A 292 -16.07 1.95 7.37
N HIS A 293 -15.78 3.09 6.76
CA HIS A 293 -16.67 3.75 5.81
C HIS A 293 -16.69 3.13 4.40
N LEU A 294 -15.61 2.48 3.97
CA LEU A 294 -15.47 1.91 2.63
C LEU A 294 -14.36 0.83 2.59
N VAL A 295 -14.66 -0.31 1.96
CA VAL A 295 -13.64 -1.24 1.47
C VAL A 295 -13.49 -1.08 -0.04
N VAL A 296 -12.25 -0.93 -0.51
CA VAL A 296 -11.92 -1.05 -1.94
C VAL A 296 -11.36 -2.46 -2.19
N GLY A 297 -12.18 -3.30 -2.79
CA GLY A 297 -11.82 -4.67 -3.18
C GLY A 297 -11.15 -4.73 -4.55
N ASN A 298 -10.13 -5.58 -4.70
CA ASN A 298 -9.51 -5.88 -5.99
C ASN A 298 -9.01 -7.33 -6.09
N LEU A 299 -9.13 -7.96 -7.27
CA LEU A 299 -8.46 -9.23 -7.56
C LEU A 299 -7.01 -9.00 -8.01
N LEU A 300 -6.08 -9.86 -7.58
CA LEU A 300 -4.67 -9.76 -7.95
C LEU A 300 -4.43 -9.68 -9.47
N SER A 301 -5.26 -10.36 -10.26
CA SER A 301 -5.21 -10.42 -11.72
C SER A 301 -5.83 -9.20 -12.43
N THR A 302 -6.83 -8.54 -11.84
CA THR A 302 -7.56 -7.41 -12.48
C THR A 302 -7.29 -6.04 -11.85
N ARG A 303 -6.55 -5.98 -10.72
CA ARG A 303 -6.29 -4.78 -9.88
C ARG A 303 -5.77 -3.50 -10.54
N LYS A 304 -5.38 -3.56 -11.82
CA LYS A 304 -4.95 -2.42 -12.67
C LYS A 304 -6.09 -1.79 -13.48
N TRP A 305 -7.19 -2.51 -13.68
CA TRP A 305 -8.29 -2.13 -14.57
C TRP A 305 -9.67 -2.22 -13.91
N GLU A 306 -9.77 -2.83 -12.73
CA GLU A 306 -11.02 -3.04 -11.99
C GLU A 306 -10.80 -2.97 -10.48
N VAL A 307 -11.73 -2.31 -9.78
CA VAL A 307 -11.95 -2.42 -8.34
C VAL A 307 -13.46 -2.42 -8.04
N VAL A 308 -13.84 -2.92 -6.86
CA VAL A 308 -15.19 -2.74 -6.30
C VAL A 308 -15.11 -1.85 -5.06
N PHE A 309 -15.96 -0.84 -4.97
CA PHE A 309 -16.25 -0.11 -3.74
C PHE A 309 -17.36 -0.85 -3.00
N VAL A 310 -17.14 -1.18 -1.73
CA VAL A 310 -18.14 -1.83 -0.86
C VAL A 310 -18.44 -0.91 0.33
N THR A 311 -19.71 -0.56 0.55
CA THR A 311 -20.16 0.46 1.51
C THR A 311 -21.28 -0.06 2.44
N PRO A 312 -21.40 0.46 3.67
CA PRO A 312 -22.52 0.14 4.54
C PRO A 312 -23.85 0.69 4.02
N ASP A 313 -23.84 1.86 3.35
CA ASP A 313 -25.01 2.45 2.69
C ASP A 313 -25.29 1.78 1.32
N PRO A 314 -26.58 1.66 0.90
CA PRO A 314 -26.96 1.28 -0.46
C PRO A 314 -26.29 2.15 -1.55
N PRO A 315 -25.88 1.59 -2.71
CA PRO A 315 -26.20 0.26 -3.23
C PRO A 315 -25.34 -0.89 -2.66
N HIS A 316 -24.57 -0.65 -1.60
CA HIS A 316 -23.57 -1.53 -0.98
C HIS A 316 -22.38 -1.90 -1.87
N GLU A 317 -22.55 -2.04 -3.18
CA GLU A 317 -21.49 -2.40 -4.12
C GLU A 317 -21.50 -1.48 -5.35
N ARG A 318 -20.31 -1.02 -5.76
CA ARG A 318 -20.12 -0.26 -7.00
C ARG A 318 -18.80 -0.59 -7.67
N TRP A 319 -18.86 -1.21 -8.85
CA TRP A 319 -17.69 -1.54 -9.65
C TRP A 319 -17.16 -0.31 -10.40
N ILE A 320 -15.84 -0.10 -10.35
CA ILE A 320 -15.14 0.95 -11.11
C ILE A 320 -14.16 0.25 -12.05
N ARG A 321 -14.23 0.59 -13.36
CA ARG A 321 -13.50 -0.10 -14.42
C ARG A 321 -12.84 0.89 -15.38
N VAL A 322 -11.61 0.60 -15.78
CA VAL A 322 -10.97 1.24 -16.93
C VAL A 322 -11.63 0.72 -18.22
N PRO A 323 -12.14 1.59 -19.11
CA PRO A 323 -12.73 1.18 -20.39
C PRO A 323 -11.71 0.44 -21.27
N LYS A 324 -12.13 -0.60 -22.01
CA LYS A 324 -11.24 -1.47 -22.81
C LYS A 324 -10.27 -0.71 -23.72
N SER A 325 -10.75 0.34 -24.39
CA SER A 325 -9.98 1.22 -25.28
C SER A 325 -8.82 1.99 -24.61
N HIS A 326 -8.81 2.07 -23.28
CA HIS A 326 -7.83 2.81 -22.49
C HIS A 326 -7.01 1.93 -21.52
N ARG A 327 -7.10 0.60 -21.62
CA ARG A 327 -6.33 -0.31 -20.76
C ARG A 327 -4.87 -0.40 -21.18
N SER A 328 -3.98 -0.39 -20.19
CA SER A 328 -2.55 -0.59 -20.40
C SER A 328 -2.25 -2.06 -20.69
N LYS A 329 -1.50 -2.34 -21.76
CA LYS A 329 -0.93 -3.67 -22.02
C LYS A 329 0.01 -4.03 -20.87
N SER A 330 -0.32 -5.07 -20.10
CA SER A 330 0.40 -5.42 -18.88
C SER A 330 0.98 -6.83 -18.96
N ILE A 331 2.26 -6.98 -18.60
CA ILE A 331 2.91 -8.29 -18.40
C ILE A 331 2.35 -9.00 -17.15
N SER A 332 1.71 -8.26 -16.24
CA SER A 332 1.10 -8.79 -15.01
C SER A 332 -0.40 -8.46 -14.93
N GLY A 333 -1.23 -9.50 -14.90
CA GLY A 333 -2.69 -9.41 -14.87
C GLY A 333 -3.34 -10.16 -16.04
N VAL A 334 -4.64 -10.42 -15.95
CA VAL A 334 -5.42 -11.14 -16.98
C VAL A 334 -6.63 -10.30 -17.33
N GLU A 335 -6.64 -9.69 -18.51
CA GLU A 335 -7.70 -8.73 -18.88
C GLU A 335 -9.07 -9.43 -19.06
N ASP A 336 -9.08 -10.65 -19.57
CA ASP A 336 -10.29 -11.48 -19.76
C ASP A 336 -11.00 -11.83 -18.45
N GLN A 337 -10.35 -11.60 -17.30
CA GLN A 337 -10.97 -11.79 -15.98
C GLN A 337 -11.72 -10.55 -15.46
N VAL A 338 -11.61 -9.39 -16.12
CA VAL A 338 -12.30 -8.16 -15.69
C VAL A 338 -13.81 -8.34 -15.85
N GLY A 339 -14.54 -8.18 -14.74
CA GLY A 339 -15.99 -8.39 -14.66
C GLY A 339 -16.41 -9.77 -14.19
N LEU A 340 -15.51 -10.77 -14.13
CA LEU A 340 -15.87 -12.13 -13.71
C LEU A 340 -16.33 -12.21 -12.25
N ALA A 341 -15.81 -11.36 -11.35
CA ALA A 341 -16.25 -11.36 -9.95
C ALA A 341 -17.70 -10.87 -9.78
N GLU A 342 -18.11 -9.87 -10.57
CA GLU A 342 -19.51 -9.42 -10.58
C GLU A 342 -20.41 -10.47 -11.23
N ALA A 343 -19.98 -11.05 -12.36
CA ALA A 343 -20.72 -12.10 -13.05
C ALA A 343 -20.89 -13.37 -12.19
N ALA A 344 -19.84 -13.79 -11.47
CA ALA A 344 -19.89 -14.94 -10.56
C ALA A 344 -20.92 -14.73 -9.45
N LYS A 345 -20.95 -13.55 -8.81
CA LYS A 345 -21.98 -13.21 -7.82
C LYS A 345 -23.39 -13.23 -8.43
N ARG A 346 -23.57 -12.70 -9.65
CA ARG A 346 -24.86 -12.75 -10.38
C ARG A 346 -25.25 -14.18 -10.81
N SER A 347 -24.29 -15.11 -10.97
CA SER A 347 -24.59 -16.53 -11.22
C SER A 347 -24.94 -17.32 -9.94
N LEU A 348 -24.78 -16.71 -8.76
CA LEU A 348 -25.11 -17.28 -7.45
C LEU A 348 -26.43 -16.75 -6.87
N GLY A 349 -27.16 -15.91 -7.60
CA GLY A 349 -28.50 -15.45 -7.25
C GLY A 349 -29.28 -15.06 -8.51
N ASP A 350 -30.42 -15.74 -8.75
CA ASP A 350 -31.21 -15.62 -9.98
C ASP A 350 -31.68 -14.18 -10.27
N ASP A 351 -31.00 -13.50 -11.21
CA ASP A 351 -31.67 -12.62 -12.18
C ASP A 351 -30.87 -12.54 -13.49
N ALA A 352 -31.41 -13.11 -14.56
CA ALA A 352 -30.70 -13.37 -15.81
C ALA A 352 -31.04 -12.33 -16.89
N SER A 353 -30.42 -11.15 -16.80
CA SER A 353 -30.39 -10.19 -17.92
C SER A 353 -28.98 -9.69 -18.22
N VAL A 354 -28.54 -9.92 -19.47
CA VAL A 354 -27.26 -9.43 -20.01
C VAL A 354 -27.54 -8.75 -21.35
N THR A 355 -27.29 -7.45 -21.41
CA THR A 355 -27.04 -6.73 -22.66
C THR A 355 -25.53 -6.75 -22.94
N PRO A 356 -25.03 -7.54 -23.90
CA PRO A 356 -23.61 -7.55 -24.23
C PRO A 356 -23.26 -6.30 -25.06
N ASP A 357 -22.44 -5.41 -24.50
CA ASP A 357 -22.00 -4.21 -25.21
C ASP A 357 -21.11 -4.56 -26.42
N GLY A 358 -21.63 -4.21 -27.61
CA GLY A 358 -20.87 -3.84 -28.81
C GLY A 358 -19.61 -4.62 -29.15
N ALA A 359 -19.76 -5.74 -29.86
CA ALA A 359 -18.68 -6.28 -30.69
C ALA A 359 -18.51 -5.41 -31.95
N ASP A 360 -17.65 -4.38 -31.87
CA ASP A 360 -17.20 -3.62 -33.05
C ASP A 360 -15.86 -4.17 -33.57
N SER A 361 -15.67 -4.13 -34.88
CA SER A 361 -14.59 -4.82 -35.59
C SER A 361 -13.87 -3.89 -36.58
N SER A 362 -12.67 -3.46 -36.22
CA SER A 362 -11.78 -2.70 -37.10
C SER A 362 -10.40 -3.36 -37.20
N LYS A 363 -9.73 -3.20 -38.35
CA LYS A 363 -8.45 -3.83 -38.67
C LYS A 363 -7.30 -2.83 -38.56
N ASN A 364 -6.10 -3.35 -38.31
CA ASN A 364 -4.77 -2.81 -38.59
C ASN A 364 -4.60 -1.28 -38.69
N GLU A 365 -3.72 -0.74 -37.84
CA GLU A 365 -2.35 -0.48 -38.31
C GLU A 365 -1.34 -0.41 -37.16
N ALA A 366 -0.05 -0.61 -37.46
CA ALA A 366 1.00 -0.78 -36.46
C ALA A 366 1.83 0.49 -36.29
N VAL A 367 1.48 1.30 -35.29
CA VAL A 367 2.33 2.39 -34.78
C VAL A 367 2.71 2.04 -33.35
N ILE A 368 4.00 1.79 -33.10
CA ILE A 368 4.53 1.54 -31.75
C ILE A 368 4.78 2.90 -31.07
N THR A 369 3.70 3.57 -30.67
CA THR A 369 3.73 4.52 -29.56
C THR A 369 3.19 3.82 -28.32
N THR A 370 3.95 3.88 -27.22
CA THR A 370 3.52 3.36 -25.93
C THR A 370 2.44 4.25 -25.34
N ARG A 371 1.19 4.05 -25.78
CA ARG A 371 0.02 4.61 -25.09
C ARG A 371 0.00 4.07 -23.67
N GLU A 372 0.34 4.91 -22.71
CA GLU A 372 0.02 4.66 -21.31
C GLU A 372 -1.49 4.53 -21.18
N GLY A 373 -1.92 3.39 -20.64
CA GLY A 373 -3.33 3.16 -20.34
C GLY A 373 -3.73 3.86 -19.05
N THR A 374 -4.97 4.32 -18.98
CA THR A 374 -5.52 5.03 -17.83
C THR A 374 -5.32 4.25 -16.53
N GLU A 375 -4.66 4.88 -15.56
CA GLU A 375 -4.49 4.35 -14.21
C GLU A 375 -5.85 4.28 -13.51
N ILE A 376 -6.22 3.13 -12.92
CA ILE A 376 -7.52 2.96 -12.24
C ILE A 376 -7.70 3.96 -11.08
N GLU A 377 -6.61 4.38 -10.46
CA GLU A 377 -6.55 5.41 -9.43
C GLU A 377 -7.13 6.76 -9.90
N SER A 378 -7.00 7.11 -11.19
CA SER A 378 -7.62 8.31 -11.78
C SER A 378 -9.15 8.29 -11.74
N LEU A 379 -9.75 7.11 -11.61
CA LEU A 379 -11.20 6.89 -11.44
C LEU A 379 -11.58 6.68 -9.96
N ILE A 380 -10.71 6.04 -9.17
CA ILE A 380 -10.92 5.81 -7.73
C ILE A 380 -10.94 7.14 -6.98
N ILE A 381 -9.92 7.99 -7.15
CA ILE A 381 -9.74 9.16 -6.27
C ILE A 381 -10.88 10.19 -6.43
N PRO A 382 -11.36 10.57 -7.63
CA PRO A 382 -12.49 11.48 -7.76
C PRO A 382 -13.78 10.96 -7.09
N GLU A 383 -14.03 9.65 -7.10
CA GLU A 383 -15.19 9.06 -6.41
C GLU A 383 -15.00 9.04 -4.89
N LEU A 384 -13.79 8.77 -4.39
CA LEU A 384 -13.47 8.92 -2.97
C LEU A 384 -13.65 10.36 -2.48
N VAL A 385 -13.22 11.36 -3.27
CA VAL A 385 -13.34 12.78 -2.90
C VAL A 385 -14.80 13.23 -2.84
N LYS A 386 -15.67 12.69 -3.71
CA LYS A 386 -17.13 12.89 -3.62
C LYS A 386 -17.71 12.28 -2.34
N LEU A 387 -17.40 11.01 -2.04
CA LEU A 387 -17.85 10.34 -0.82
C LEU A 387 -17.40 11.09 0.44
N HIS A 388 -16.13 11.52 0.49
CA HIS A 388 -15.59 12.29 1.60
C HIS A 388 -16.28 13.64 1.76
N SER A 389 -16.50 14.39 0.66
CA SER A 389 -17.29 15.64 0.72
C SER A 389 -18.68 15.42 1.30
N ASN A 390 -19.38 14.37 0.88
CA ASN A 390 -20.70 14.03 1.41
C ASN A 390 -20.65 13.68 2.91
N MET A 391 -19.57 13.08 3.41
CA MET A 391 -19.36 12.84 4.84
C MET A 391 -19.12 14.14 5.62
N VAL A 392 -18.21 15.01 5.16
CA VAL A 392 -17.97 16.32 5.80
C VAL A 392 -19.24 17.16 5.84
N GLU A 393 -20.03 17.13 4.75
CA GLU A 393 -21.33 17.78 4.69
C GLU A 393 -22.40 17.16 5.59
N LYS A 394 -22.39 15.83 5.82
CA LYS A 394 -23.28 15.19 6.81
C LYS A 394 -22.89 15.61 8.23
N PHE A 395 -21.60 15.61 8.54
CA PHE A 395 -21.07 15.92 9.87
C PHE A 395 -21.38 17.37 10.30
N HIS A 396 -21.18 18.36 9.43
CA HIS A 396 -21.54 19.76 9.72
C HIS A 396 -23.07 20.07 9.69
N LYS A 397 -23.94 19.05 9.56
CA LYS A 397 -25.41 19.17 9.61
C LYS A 397 -26.02 18.43 10.82
N GLN A 398 -25.18 17.86 11.69
CA GLN A 398 -25.53 17.17 12.93
C GLN A 398 -25.23 18.07 14.14
#